data_AF-A0A6G1R4V8-F1
#
_entry.id   AF-A0A6G1R4V8-F1
#
_cell.length_a   1.000
_cell.length_b   1.000
_cell.length_c   1.000
_cell.angle_alpha   90.00
_cell.angle_beta   90.00
_cell.angle_gamma   90.00
#
_symmetry.space_group_name_H-M   'P 1'
#
loop_
_entity.id
_entity.type
_entity.pdbx_description
1 polymer ?
#
loop_
_entity_poly.entity_id
_entity_poly.type
_entity_poly.pdbx_seq_one_letter_code
_entity_poly.pdbx_strand_id
1 'polypeptide(L)'
;AGSGARAAGFESRRAAPRRAPTPVPAPGLPRPAMPIRAHCTICSDFFDNERDVAAVPCGHTFHCACLIQWFDTAPSRTCPQCRIQVSKKHIIHKLFFDVALEEQTAPDAETLQNELDKVKAQLSMKEKEKRECQAVVDGLRDTLDVRNATIESLQKVLGETEMLCSSLKVPFPSQTGLLCSPLPNGC
;
A
#
# COMPACT_ATOMS: atom_id res chain seq x y z
N ALA A 1 31.03 -92.48 42.11
CA ALA A 1 30.76 -91.39 43.07
C ALA A 1 31.47 -90.14 42.57
N GLY A 2 30.80 -88.98 42.56
CA GLY A 2 31.43 -87.68 42.27
C GLY A 2 30.92 -86.98 41.02
N SER A 3 29.69 -86.49 41.09
CA SER A 3 28.99 -85.67 40.11
C SER A 3 29.68 -84.31 39.94
N GLY A 4 30.17 -83.99 38.74
CA GLY A 4 30.69 -82.66 38.39
C GLY A 4 29.59 -81.77 37.81
N ALA A 5 28.95 -80.95 38.65
CA ALA A 5 27.96 -79.98 38.21
C ALA A 5 28.64 -78.72 37.66
N ARG A 6 28.51 -78.48 36.35
CA ARG A 6 28.82 -77.19 35.71
C ARG A 6 27.67 -76.23 35.99
N ALA A 7 27.94 -75.15 36.74
CA ALA A 7 27.00 -74.08 36.98
C ALA A 7 26.69 -73.33 35.66
N ALA A 8 25.46 -73.42 35.18
CA ALA A 8 24.94 -72.56 34.12
C ALA A 8 24.57 -71.20 34.73
N GLY A 9 25.20 -70.14 34.24
CA GLY A 9 24.88 -68.76 34.61
C GLY A 9 23.46 -68.39 34.20
N PHE A 10 22.66 -67.99 35.17
CA PHE A 10 21.29 -67.49 34.97
C PHE A 10 21.38 -65.97 34.73
N GLU A 11 21.50 -65.55 33.48
CA GLU A 11 21.38 -64.13 33.11
C GLU A 11 19.96 -63.63 33.43
N SER A 12 19.87 -62.79 34.47
CA SER A 12 18.66 -62.05 34.81
C SER A 12 18.23 -61.18 33.64
N ARG A 13 17.21 -61.61 32.90
CA ARG A 13 16.46 -60.75 31.98
C ARG A 13 15.82 -59.62 32.79
N ARG A 14 16.46 -58.44 32.82
CA ARG A 14 15.83 -57.23 33.33
C ARG A 14 14.60 -56.93 32.48
N ALA A 15 13.42 -56.92 33.11
CA ALA A 15 12.19 -56.49 32.47
C ALA A 15 12.34 -55.03 32.00
N ALA A 16 12.04 -54.77 30.74
CA ALA A 16 11.99 -53.41 30.20
C ALA A 16 10.96 -52.57 30.98
N PRO A 17 11.23 -51.28 31.26
CA PRO A 17 10.28 -50.43 31.95
C PRO A 17 8.99 -50.34 31.13
N ARG A 18 7.86 -50.66 31.78
CA ARG A 18 6.53 -50.46 31.19
C ARG A 18 6.38 -48.98 30.86
N ARG A 19 6.20 -48.64 29.57
CA ARG A 19 5.85 -47.27 29.16
C ARG A 19 4.56 -46.88 29.89
N ALA A 20 4.59 -45.74 30.58
CA ALA A 20 3.40 -45.18 31.19
C ALA A 20 2.33 -44.93 30.12
N PRO A 21 1.04 -45.17 30.42
CA PRO A 21 -0.04 -44.82 29.49
C PRO A 21 -0.03 -43.31 29.28
N THR A 22 0.01 -42.90 28.01
CA THR A 22 -0.15 -41.48 27.64
C THR A 22 -1.52 -40.99 28.10
N PRO A 23 -1.64 -39.80 28.70
CA PRO A 23 -2.93 -39.28 29.14
C PRO A 23 -3.87 -39.15 27.93
N VAL A 24 -5.00 -39.85 28.00
CA VAL A 24 -6.06 -39.78 27.00
C VAL A 24 -6.81 -38.47 27.24
N PRO A 25 -6.95 -37.57 26.25
CA PRO A 25 -7.64 -36.30 26.45
C PRO A 25 -9.12 -36.55 26.78
N ALA A 26 -9.63 -35.83 27.79
CA ALA A 26 -11.00 -35.96 28.26
C ALA A 26 -12.02 -35.64 27.13
N PRO A 27 -13.12 -36.41 27.01
CA PRO A 27 -14.18 -36.11 26.05
C PRO A 27 -14.99 -34.91 26.56
N GLY A 28 -15.10 -33.85 25.75
CA GLY A 28 -16.02 -32.73 26.03
C GLY A 28 -15.40 -31.33 26.07
N LEU A 29 -14.08 -31.17 25.88
CA LEU A 29 -13.50 -29.84 25.69
C LEU A 29 -13.41 -29.52 24.19
N PRO A 30 -13.89 -28.37 23.70
CA PRO A 30 -13.63 -27.95 22.34
C PRO A 30 -12.12 -27.90 22.17
N ARG A 31 -11.59 -28.78 21.32
CA ARG A 31 -10.19 -28.70 20.93
C ARG A 31 -10.03 -27.32 20.28
N PRO A 32 -9.07 -26.48 20.69
CA PRO A 32 -8.80 -25.26 19.95
C PRO A 32 -8.59 -25.69 18.50
N ALA A 33 -9.43 -25.17 17.60
CA ALA A 33 -9.26 -25.36 16.18
C ALA A 33 -7.88 -24.78 15.86
N MET A 34 -6.88 -25.65 15.75
CA MET A 34 -5.54 -25.18 15.39
C MET A 34 -5.69 -24.68 13.96
N PRO A 35 -5.54 -23.37 13.70
CA PRO A 35 -5.65 -22.88 12.35
C PRO A 35 -4.64 -23.63 11.49
N ILE A 36 -5.01 -23.96 10.26
CA ILE A 36 -4.09 -24.56 9.32
C ILE A 36 -2.95 -23.57 9.14
N ARG A 37 -1.80 -23.82 9.78
CA ARG A 37 -0.61 -22.96 9.69
C ARG A 37 0.10 -23.21 8.36
N ALA A 38 -0.55 -22.81 7.29
CA ALA A 38 0.00 -22.86 5.94
C ALA A 38 0.99 -21.69 5.76
N HIS A 39 2.19 -22.01 5.26
CA HIS A 39 3.27 -21.06 5.02
C HIS A 39 3.93 -21.38 3.69
N CYS A 40 4.49 -20.36 3.05
CA CYS A 40 5.23 -20.52 1.81
C CYS A 40 6.61 -21.11 2.11
N THR A 41 6.94 -22.30 1.59
CA THR A 41 8.25 -22.93 1.87
C THR A 41 9.43 -22.27 1.14
N ILE A 42 9.19 -21.33 0.21
CA ILE A 42 10.24 -20.58 -0.47
C ILE A 42 10.78 -19.45 0.43
N CYS A 43 9.89 -18.69 1.08
CA CYS A 43 10.27 -17.57 1.95
C CYS A 43 10.11 -17.87 3.45
N SER A 44 9.51 -19.01 3.81
CA SER A 44 9.19 -19.42 5.17
C SER A 44 8.19 -18.52 5.92
N ASP A 45 7.46 -17.65 5.20
CA ASP A 45 6.42 -16.77 5.77
C ASP A 45 5.02 -17.38 5.69
N PHE A 46 4.13 -16.98 6.60
CA PHE A 46 2.70 -17.32 6.55
C PHE A 46 2.01 -16.71 5.33
N PHE A 47 0.92 -17.36 4.89
CA PHE A 47 0.02 -16.78 3.90
C PHE A 47 -0.85 -15.72 4.55
N ASP A 48 -0.78 -14.50 4.03
CA ASP A 48 -1.54 -13.35 4.52
C ASP A 48 -2.51 -12.85 3.44
N ASN A 49 -3.49 -12.03 3.82
CA ASN A 49 -4.45 -11.44 2.88
C ASN A 49 -3.82 -10.46 1.88
N GLU A 50 -2.60 -10.00 2.14
CA GLU A 50 -1.89 -9.02 1.31
C GLU A 50 -1.15 -9.65 0.13
N ARG A 51 -0.80 -10.94 0.22
CA ARG A 51 0.05 -11.62 -0.76
C ARG A 51 -0.73 -12.74 -1.43
N ASP A 52 -0.82 -12.69 -2.76
CA ASP A 52 -1.51 -13.73 -3.54
C ASP A 52 -0.85 -15.10 -3.36
N VAL A 53 -1.67 -16.13 -3.14
CA VAL A 53 -1.24 -17.52 -3.04
C VAL A 53 -1.48 -18.23 -4.36
N ALA A 54 -0.46 -18.91 -4.89
CA ALA A 54 -0.53 -19.70 -6.10
C ALA A 54 -0.39 -21.20 -5.80
N ALA A 55 -1.12 -22.04 -6.53
CA ALA A 55 -0.99 -23.49 -6.52
C ALA A 55 -0.38 -24.00 -7.83
N VAL A 56 0.57 -24.92 -7.69
CA VAL A 56 1.09 -25.71 -8.81
C VAL A 56 0.26 -27.00 -9.02
N PRO A 57 0.31 -27.62 -10.21
CA PRO A 57 -0.53 -28.79 -10.54
C PRO A 57 -0.38 -30.00 -9.61
N CYS A 58 0.73 -30.09 -8.88
CA CYS A 58 0.97 -31.13 -7.87
C CYS A 58 0.34 -30.82 -6.50
N GLY A 59 -0.39 -29.71 -6.36
CA GLY A 59 -1.13 -29.34 -5.14
C GLY A 59 -0.34 -28.53 -4.11
N HIS A 60 0.95 -28.27 -4.33
CA HIS A 60 1.73 -27.41 -3.43
C HIS A 60 1.41 -25.94 -3.63
N THR A 61 1.36 -25.17 -2.55
CA THR A 61 1.02 -23.75 -2.53
C THR A 61 2.21 -22.88 -2.12
N PHE A 62 2.33 -21.72 -2.73
CA PHE A 62 3.40 -20.74 -2.50
C PHE A 62 2.86 -19.33 -2.71
N HIS A 63 3.57 -18.29 -2.26
CA HIS A 63 3.27 -16.93 -2.71
C HIS A 63 3.48 -16.85 -4.23
N CYS A 64 2.57 -16.18 -4.93
CA CYS A 64 2.63 -16.01 -6.38
C CYS A 64 3.96 -15.36 -6.81
N ALA A 65 4.39 -14.32 -6.10
CA ALA A 65 5.68 -13.66 -6.34
C ALA A 65 6.88 -14.62 -6.15
N CYS A 66 6.90 -15.39 -5.05
CA CYS A 66 7.97 -16.35 -4.79
C CYS A 66 8.03 -17.45 -5.87
N LEU A 67 6.87 -17.93 -6.32
CA LEU A 67 6.77 -18.96 -7.34
C LEU A 67 7.25 -18.46 -8.71
N ILE A 68 6.92 -17.22 -9.08
CA ILE A 68 7.39 -16.59 -10.31
C ILE A 68 8.92 -16.45 -10.28
N GLN A 69 9.46 -15.90 -9.21
CA GLN A 69 10.91 -15.73 -9.04
C GLN A 69 11.66 -17.07 -9.12
N TRP A 70 11.07 -18.13 -8.56
CA TRP A 70 11.63 -19.48 -8.65
C TRP A 70 11.71 -19.97 -10.11
N PHE A 71 10.66 -19.78 -10.91
CA PHE A 71 10.64 -20.18 -12.31
C PHE A 71 11.53 -19.32 -13.22
N ASP A 72 11.81 -18.08 -12.83
CA ASP A 72 12.77 -17.23 -13.53
C ASP A 72 14.22 -17.65 -13.25
N THR A 73 14.49 -18.16 -12.04
CA THR A 73 15.82 -18.62 -11.65
C THR A 73 16.13 -20.05 -12.13
N ALA A 74 15.12 -20.93 -12.15
CA ALA A 74 15.30 -22.35 -12.48
C ALA A 74 14.82 -22.69 -13.91
N PRO A 75 15.72 -23.16 -14.81
CA PRO A 75 15.36 -23.44 -16.21
C PRO A 75 14.40 -24.64 -16.38
N SER A 76 14.36 -25.57 -15.42
CA SER A 76 13.56 -26.79 -15.50
C SER A 76 12.08 -26.62 -15.12
N ARG A 77 11.67 -25.43 -14.62
CA ARG A 77 10.31 -25.11 -14.14
C ARG A 77 9.68 -26.25 -13.34
N THR A 78 10.35 -26.63 -12.27
CA THR A 78 9.90 -27.71 -11.37
C THR A 78 9.35 -27.15 -10.06
N CYS A 79 8.38 -27.84 -9.47
CA CYS A 79 7.87 -27.49 -8.14
C CYS A 79 9.02 -27.46 -7.11
N PRO A 80 9.14 -26.41 -6.27
CA PRO A 80 10.17 -26.31 -5.23
C PRO A 80 10.15 -27.48 -4.24
N GLN A 81 8.97 -28.05 -3.95
CA GLN A 81 8.81 -29.07 -2.92
C GLN A 81 8.99 -30.50 -3.44
N CYS A 82 8.36 -30.84 -4.57
CA CYS A 82 8.33 -32.23 -5.08
C CYS A 82 9.07 -32.42 -6.40
N ARG A 83 9.64 -31.35 -6.97
CA ARG A 83 10.41 -31.36 -8.23
C ARG A 83 9.67 -31.85 -9.47
N ILE A 84 8.35 -32.05 -9.40
CA ILE A 84 7.50 -32.37 -10.55
C ILE A 84 7.51 -31.18 -11.52
N GLN A 85 7.61 -31.47 -12.82
CA GLN A 85 7.60 -30.44 -13.86
C GLN A 85 6.25 -29.72 -13.92
N VAL A 86 6.30 -28.39 -13.95
CA VAL A 86 5.12 -27.53 -13.92
C VAL A 86 4.89 -26.90 -15.30
N SER A 87 3.72 -27.18 -15.86
CA SER A 87 3.26 -26.51 -17.09
C SER A 87 2.61 -25.17 -16.77
N LYS A 88 3.01 -24.10 -17.46
CA LYS A 88 2.46 -22.73 -17.27
C LYS A 88 0.93 -22.65 -17.38
N LYS A 89 0.32 -23.53 -18.19
CA LYS A 89 -1.13 -23.52 -18.45
C LYS A 89 -1.99 -23.99 -17.26
N HIS A 90 -1.39 -24.66 -16.28
CA HIS A 90 -2.12 -25.33 -15.19
C HIS A 90 -1.80 -24.75 -13.81
N ILE A 91 -1.11 -23.61 -13.75
CA ILE A 91 -0.82 -22.93 -12.48
C ILE A 91 -2.03 -22.05 -12.15
N ILE A 92 -2.52 -22.15 -10.92
CA ILE A 92 -3.54 -21.24 -10.40
C ILE A 92 -2.79 -20.13 -9.67
N HIS A 93 -2.74 -18.93 -10.25
CA HIS A 93 -1.91 -17.83 -9.75
C HIS A 93 -2.49 -17.15 -8.51
N LYS A 94 -3.77 -17.36 -8.23
CA LYS A 94 -4.49 -16.76 -7.12
C LYS A 94 -5.55 -17.71 -6.59
N LEU A 95 -5.37 -18.14 -5.34
CA LEU A 95 -6.35 -18.89 -4.57
C LEU A 95 -7.13 -17.91 -3.69
N PHE A 96 -8.45 -18.04 -3.72
CA PHE A 96 -9.34 -17.34 -2.80
C PHE A 96 -9.74 -18.34 -1.71
N PHE A 97 -9.37 -18.04 -0.47
CA PHE A 97 -9.78 -18.83 0.68
C PHE A 97 -10.96 -18.11 1.33
N ASP A 98 -12.13 -18.74 1.31
CA ASP A 98 -13.24 -18.33 2.16
C ASP A 98 -12.93 -18.76 3.60
N VAL A 99 -12.02 -18.03 4.24
CA VAL A 99 -11.74 -18.22 5.66
C VAL A 99 -12.97 -17.73 6.40
N ALA A 100 -13.86 -18.66 6.75
CA ALA A 100 -14.85 -18.45 7.80
C ALA A 100 -14.05 -18.21 9.07
N LEU A 101 -13.78 -16.94 9.35
CA LEU A 101 -13.20 -16.49 10.59
C LEU A 101 -14.26 -16.66 11.68
N GLU A 102 -14.57 -17.91 12.03
CA GLU A 102 -15.27 -18.19 13.28
C GLU A 102 -14.28 -17.86 14.40
N GLU A 103 -14.55 -16.73 15.03
CA GLU A 103 -14.03 -16.31 16.33
C GLU A 103 -12.60 -15.75 16.34
N GLN A 104 -12.43 -14.59 15.70
CA GLN A 104 -11.88 -13.49 16.51
C GLN A 104 -12.85 -13.33 17.67
N THR A 105 -12.41 -13.57 18.90
CA THR A 105 -13.10 -13.13 20.11
C THR A 105 -13.64 -11.75 19.79
N ALA A 106 -14.98 -11.61 19.72
CA ALA A 106 -15.60 -10.39 19.23
C ALA A 106 -14.89 -9.21 19.92
N PRO A 107 -14.30 -8.25 19.17
CA PRO A 107 -13.64 -7.12 19.81
C PRO A 107 -14.69 -6.49 20.73
N ASP A 108 -14.36 -6.41 22.02
CA ASP A 108 -15.31 -5.95 23.05
C ASP A 108 -15.98 -4.66 22.58
N ALA A 109 -17.29 -4.53 22.81
CA ALA A 109 -18.08 -3.39 22.33
C ALA A 109 -17.44 -2.03 22.66
N GLU A 110 -16.69 -1.96 23.76
CA GLU A 110 -15.92 -0.79 24.18
C GLU A 110 -14.78 -0.42 23.22
N THR A 111 -14.05 -1.39 22.66
CA THR A 111 -12.96 -1.14 21.70
C THR A 111 -13.51 -0.57 20.40
N LEU A 112 -14.61 -1.14 19.89
CA LEU A 112 -15.30 -0.62 18.71
C LEU A 112 -15.88 0.77 18.95
N GLN A 113 -16.44 1.01 20.14
CA GLN A 113 -16.96 2.31 20.53
C GLN A 113 -15.84 3.37 20.58
N ASN A 114 -14.68 3.04 21.15
CA ASN A 114 -13.53 3.94 21.21
C ASN A 114 -13.00 4.31 19.81
N GLU A 115 -12.89 3.34 18.90
CA GLU A 115 -12.50 3.64 17.52
C GLU A 115 -13.57 4.46 16.79
N LEU A 116 -14.86 4.19 17.03
CA LEU A 116 -15.94 4.99 16.46
C LEU A 116 -15.88 6.45 16.94
N ASP A 117 -15.64 6.67 18.23
CA ASP A 117 -15.56 8.01 18.81
C ASP A 117 -14.31 8.77 18.34
N LYS A 118 -13.19 8.07 18.19
CA LYS A 118 -11.97 8.60 17.57
C LYS A 118 -12.19 9.00 16.11
N VAL A 119 -12.82 8.15 15.30
CA VAL A 119 -13.12 8.45 13.90
C VAL A 119 -14.11 9.61 13.80
N LYS A 120 -15.14 9.66 14.65
CA LYS A 120 -16.08 10.80 14.73
C LYS A 120 -15.37 12.11 15.09
N ALA A 121 -14.46 12.09 16.05
CA ALA A 121 -13.67 13.27 16.41
C ALA A 121 -12.79 13.74 15.25
N GLN A 122 -12.13 12.81 14.55
CA GLN A 122 -11.33 13.12 13.37
C GLN A 122 -12.18 13.70 12.22
N LEU A 123 -13.37 13.14 11.97
CA LEU A 123 -14.32 13.66 10.97
C LEU A 123 -14.74 15.10 11.32
N SER A 124 -15.11 15.36 12.58
CA SER A 124 -15.48 16.70 13.04
C SER A 124 -14.35 17.71 12.85
N MET A 125 -13.11 17.34 13.18
CA MET A 125 -11.93 18.18 12.94
C MET A 125 -11.73 18.47 11.45
N LYS A 126 -11.80 17.45 10.60
CA LYS A 126 -11.64 17.58 9.14
C LYS A 126 -12.76 18.39 8.51
N GLU A 127 -13.99 18.27 9.01
CA GLU A 127 -15.11 19.09 8.57
C GLU A 127 -14.92 20.57 8.92
N LYS A 128 -14.37 20.87 10.11
CA LYS A 128 -14.03 22.23 10.51
C LYS A 128 -12.93 22.82 9.63
N GLU A 129 -11.82 22.10 9.44
CA GLU A 129 -10.73 22.50 8.54
C GLU A 129 -11.24 22.73 7.10
N LYS A 130 -12.12 21.85 6.60
CA LYS A 130 -12.76 22.02 5.29
C LYS A 130 -13.56 23.31 5.21
N ARG A 131 -14.34 23.64 6.25
CA ARG A 131 -15.12 24.89 6.29
C ARG A 131 -14.21 26.13 6.32
N GLU A 132 -13.12 26.08 7.08
CA GLU A 132 -12.13 27.15 7.15
C GLU A 132 -11.43 27.35 5.79
N CYS A 133 -10.94 26.28 5.16
CA CYS A 133 -10.36 26.34 3.82
C CYS A 133 -11.37 26.84 2.78
N GLN A 134 -12.63 26.40 2.86
CA GLN A 134 -13.67 26.85 1.94
C GLN A 134 -13.91 28.36 2.06
N ALA A 135 -13.97 28.90 3.27
CA ALA A 135 -14.11 30.34 3.48
C ALA A 135 -12.94 31.14 2.90
N VAL A 136 -11.71 30.62 2.96
CA VAL A 136 -10.54 31.24 2.32
C VAL A 136 -10.68 31.23 0.80
N VAL A 137 -11.11 30.10 0.22
CA VAL A 137 -11.34 30.00 -1.24
C VAL A 137 -12.38 31.01 -1.71
N ASP A 138 -13.49 31.13 -0.98
CA ASP A 138 -14.56 32.08 -1.32
C ASP A 138 -14.06 33.53 -1.24
N GLY A 139 -13.29 33.89 -0.20
CA GLY A 139 -12.70 35.23 -0.09
C GLY A 139 -11.66 35.55 -1.17
N LEU A 140 -10.86 34.56 -1.60
CA LEU A 140 -9.95 34.73 -2.73
C LEU A 140 -10.71 34.91 -4.05
N ARG A 141 -11.83 34.22 -4.22
CA ARG A 141 -12.71 34.37 -5.38
C ARG A 141 -13.29 35.78 -5.46
N ASP A 142 -13.82 36.30 -4.36
CA ASP A 142 -14.34 37.68 -4.29
C ASP A 142 -13.24 38.70 -4.63
N THR A 143 -12.02 38.47 -4.13
CA THR A 143 -10.87 39.33 -4.44
C THR A 143 -10.52 39.30 -5.93
N LEU A 144 -10.53 38.11 -6.54
CA LEU A 144 -10.31 37.94 -7.98
C LEU A 144 -11.36 38.70 -8.78
N ASP A 145 -12.63 38.60 -8.41
CA ASP A 145 -13.74 39.25 -9.11
C ASP A 145 -13.61 40.79 -9.04
N VAL A 146 -13.25 41.34 -7.88
CA VAL A 146 -12.97 42.78 -7.73
C VAL A 146 -11.77 43.21 -8.59
N ARG A 147 -10.69 42.40 -8.62
CA ARG A 147 -9.51 42.70 -9.44
C ARG A 147 -9.84 42.64 -10.93
N ASN A 148 -10.63 41.67 -11.39
CA ASN A 148 -11.07 41.55 -12.77
C ASN A 148 -11.90 42.78 -13.18
N ALA A 149 -12.89 43.18 -12.38
CA ALA A 149 -13.67 44.39 -12.65
C ALA A 149 -12.80 45.67 -12.69
N THR A 150 -11.79 45.75 -11.81
CA THR A 150 -10.82 46.85 -11.83
C THR A 150 -10.03 46.87 -13.14
N ILE A 151 -9.52 45.71 -13.58
CA ILE A 151 -8.79 45.58 -14.85
C ILE A 151 -9.67 46.02 -16.02
N GLU A 152 -10.91 45.57 -16.09
CA GLU A 152 -11.86 45.96 -17.13
C GLU A 152 -12.09 47.48 -17.17
N SER A 153 -12.30 48.11 -16.00
CA SER A 153 -12.45 49.57 -15.93
C SER A 153 -11.20 50.32 -16.38
N LEU A 154 -10.01 49.86 -15.99
CA LEU A 154 -8.75 50.48 -16.39
C LEU A 154 -8.50 50.32 -17.90
N GLN A 155 -8.80 49.15 -18.46
CA GLN A 155 -8.73 48.91 -19.91
C GLN A 155 -9.65 49.86 -20.67
N LYS A 156 -10.86 50.11 -20.16
CA LYS A 156 -11.80 51.08 -20.74
C LYS A 156 -11.22 52.50 -20.73
N VAL A 157 -10.70 52.96 -19.59
CA VAL A 157 -10.08 54.29 -19.47
C VAL A 157 -8.87 54.42 -20.40
N LEU A 158 -8.02 53.39 -20.46
CA LEU A 158 -6.89 53.37 -21.38
C LEU A 158 -7.35 53.53 -22.83
N GLY A 159 -8.36 52.76 -23.28
CA GLY A 159 -8.94 52.91 -24.62
C GLY A 159 -9.48 54.31 -24.89
N GLU A 160 -10.19 54.92 -23.94
CA GLU A 160 -10.66 56.31 -24.05
C GLU A 160 -9.50 57.30 -24.18
N THR A 161 -8.43 57.14 -23.39
CA THR A 161 -7.24 58.00 -23.47
C THR A 161 -6.47 57.82 -24.78
N GLU A 162 -6.38 56.60 -25.31
CA GLU A 162 -5.75 56.32 -26.61
C GLU A 162 -6.51 57.00 -27.76
N MET A 163 -7.85 56.98 -27.71
CA MET A 163 -8.70 57.68 -28.69
C MET A 163 -8.53 59.19 -28.62
N LEU A 164 -8.46 59.77 -27.41
CA LEU A 164 -8.21 61.20 -27.22
C LEU A 164 -6.81 61.60 -27.69
N CYS A 165 -5.77 60.82 -27.36
CA CYS A 165 -4.40 61.04 -27.83
C CYS A 165 -4.30 60.97 -29.36
N SER A 166 -5.03 60.06 -30.00
CA SER A 166 -5.08 59.97 -31.47
C SER A 166 -5.73 61.20 -32.09
N SER A 167 -6.76 61.77 -31.44
CA SER A 167 -7.45 62.99 -31.87
C SER A 167 -6.60 64.26 -31.66
N LEU A 168 -5.78 64.27 -30.60
CA LEU A 168 -4.86 65.36 -30.27
C LEU A 168 -3.49 65.22 -30.94
N LYS A 169 -3.23 64.15 -31.70
CA LYS A 169 -2.01 63.96 -32.47
C LYS A 169 -2.04 64.88 -33.69
N VAL A 170 -1.87 66.17 -33.43
CA VAL A 170 -1.53 67.15 -34.45
C VAL A 170 -0.23 66.66 -35.09
N PRO A 171 -0.18 66.47 -36.43
CA PRO A 171 1.09 66.19 -37.08
C PRO A 171 1.98 67.39 -36.79
N PHE A 172 3.04 67.17 -36.00
CA PHE A 172 4.15 68.12 -35.95
C PHE A 172 4.55 68.36 -37.41
N PRO A 173 4.49 69.60 -37.94
CA PRO A 173 5.07 69.87 -39.24
C PRO A 173 6.55 69.51 -39.07
N SER A 174 6.95 68.47 -39.80
CA SER A 174 8.34 68.09 -39.97
C SER A 174 9.09 69.33 -40.46
N GLN A 175 9.67 70.10 -39.53
CA GLN A 175 10.67 71.11 -39.85
C GLN A 175 11.95 70.39 -40.26
N THR A 176 11.94 69.81 -41.45
CA THR A 176 13.14 69.72 -42.26
C THR A 176 13.39 71.13 -42.79
N GLY A 177 14.20 71.93 -42.09
CA GLY A 177 14.56 73.25 -42.61
C GLY A 177 15.24 74.27 -41.70
N LEU A 178 15.38 74.05 -40.39
CA LEU A 178 16.23 74.94 -39.59
C LEU A 178 17.70 74.53 -39.73
N LEU A 179 18.36 75.24 -40.65
CA LEU A 179 19.80 75.28 -40.82
C LEU A 179 20.50 75.39 -39.46
N CYS A 180 21.25 74.35 -39.11
CA CYS A 180 22.30 74.44 -38.11
C CYS A 180 23.43 75.26 -38.76
N SER A 181 23.46 76.57 -38.51
CA SER A 181 24.58 77.42 -38.92
C SER A 181 25.85 76.95 -38.20
N PRO A 182 27.00 76.80 -38.89
CA PRO A 182 28.24 76.38 -38.24
C PRO A 182 28.74 77.48 -37.30
N LEU A 183 29.16 77.11 -36.10
CA LEU A 183 29.99 77.97 -35.26
C LEU A 183 31.25 78.41 -36.05
N PRO A 184 31.67 79.69 -35.98
CA PRO A 184 32.95 80.08 -36.52
C PRO A 184 34.08 79.61 -35.58
N ASN A 185 35.07 78.94 -36.17
CA ASN A 185 36.36 78.71 -35.56
C ASN A 185 37.12 80.03 -35.36
N GLY A 186 37.73 80.18 -34.18
CA GLY A 186 39.09 80.71 -34.00
C GLY A 186 39.27 82.22 -33.88
N CYS A 187 39.53 82.70 -32.66
CA CYS A 187 40.84 83.19 -32.18
C CYS A 187 40.72 83.70 -30.74
#